data_AF-A0A533RZZ7-F1
#
_entry.id   AF-A0A533RZZ7-F1
#
_cell.length_a   1.000
_cell.length_b   1.000
_cell.length_c   1.000
_cell.angle_alpha   90.00
_cell.angle_beta   90.00
_cell.angle_gamma   90.00
#
_symmetry.space_group_name_H-M   'P 1'
#
loop_
_entity.id
_entity.type
_entity.pdbx_description
1 polymer ?
#
loop_
_entity_poly.entity_id
_entity_poly.type
_entity_poly.pdbx_seq_one_letter_code
_entity_poly.pdbx_strand_id
1 'polypeptide(L)'
;AMEVGPLARMLVAKPEAFTRLLAAGVKPGVVARHAARAVETLTLTRQIYRWLDELTELVAAGRCKIHDTASWEVPAEAKGVGLTEAPRGALGHWISIKGQKIENYQLVVPSTWNLGPRDDRGVRGPVEEALIGCPVPDVRNPLNVVRIVRSFDPCISCAVHIIEPDSNRILEFRIGVVLNNL
;
A
#
# COMPACT_ATOMS: atom_id res chain seq x y z
N ALA A 1 -13.13 6.97 -5.22
CA ALA A 1 -12.24 6.23 -4.30
C ALA A 1 -11.77 4.92 -4.92
N MET A 2 -10.58 4.42 -4.56
CA MET A 2 -9.98 3.20 -5.12
C MET A 2 -9.51 2.27 -4.00
N GLU A 3 -9.78 0.96 -4.11
CA GLU A 3 -9.21 -0.06 -3.21
C GLU A 3 -7.83 -0.50 -3.70
N VAL A 4 -6.87 -0.60 -2.77
CA VAL A 4 -5.53 -1.16 -3.02
C VAL A 4 -5.27 -2.35 -2.09
N GLY A 5 -4.26 -3.15 -2.40
CA GLY A 5 -3.85 -4.30 -1.58
C GLY A 5 -3.94 -5.64 -2.30
N PRO A 6 -3.84 -6.75 -1.56
CA PRO A 6 -3.78 -8.08 -2.16
C PRO A 6 -4.96 -8.37 -3.09
N LEU A 7 -6.19 -8.00 -2.70
CA LEU A 7 -7.36 -8.22 -3.56
C LEU A 7 -7.25 -7.46 -4.88
N ALA A 8 -6.90 -6.18 -4.85
CA ALA A 8 -6.71 -5.37 -6.05
C ALA A 8 -5.63 -5.99 -6.95
N ARG A 9 -4.47 -6.37 -6.40
CA ARG A 9 -3.39 -7.00 -7.15
C ARG A 9 -3.80 -8.33 -7.77
N MET A 10 -4.52 -9.19 -7.04
CA MET A 10 -4.97 -10.47 -7.58
C MET A 10 -6.05 -10.30 -8.66
N LEU A 11 -6.89 -9.26 -8.58
CA LEU A 11 -7.87 -8.92 -9.62
C LEU A 11 -7.20 -8.36 -10.90
N VAL A 12 -6.08 -7.65 -10.74
CA VAL A 12 -5.28 -7.14 -11.86
C VAL A 12 -4.44 -8.25 -12.50
N ALA A 13 -3.66 -8.97 -11.70
CA ALA A 13 -2.73 -10.00 -12.16
C ALA A 13 -3.42 -11.30 -12.59
N LYS A 14 -4.63 -11.56 -12.07
CA LYS A 14 -5.47 -12.73 -12.40
C LYS A 14 -4.73 -14.09 -12.35
N PRO A 15 -3.94 -14.39 -11.30
CA PRO A 15 -3.31 -15.69 -11.21
C PRO A 15 -4.38 -16.78 -11.08
N GLU A 16 -4.13 -17.93 -11.71
CA GLU A 16 -5.10 -19.04 -11.77
C GLU A 16 -5.59 -19.48 -10.37
N ALA A 17 -4.68 -19.51 -9.39
CA ALA A 17 -5.01 -19.87 -8.01
C ALA A 17 -6.07 -18.96 -7.37
N PHE A 18 -6.16 -17.70 -7.80
CA PHE A 18 -7.18 -16.76 -7.33
C PHE A 18 -8.43 -16.76 -8.23
N THR A 19 -8.27 -16.79 -9.55
CA THR A 19 -9.41 -16.75 -10.47
C THR A 19 -10.32 -17.97 -10.35
N ARG A 20 -9.77 -19.15 -10.00
CA ARG A 20 -10.57 -20.34 -9.68
C ARG A 20 -11.53 -20.12 -8.50
N LEU A 21 -11.15 -19.33 -7.50
CA LEU A 21 -12.03 -19.00 -6.38
C LEU A 21 -13.20 -18.12 -6.81
N LEU A 22 -12.94 -17.14 -7.68
CA LEU A 22 -13.98 -16.29 -8.25
C LEU A 22 -14.95 -17.11 -9.12
N ALA A 23 -14.41 -18.02 -9.95
CA ALA A 23 -15.21 -18.93 -10.77
C ALA A 23 -16.07 -19.90 -9.93
N ALA A 24 -15.59 -20.28 -8.74
CA ALA A 24 -16.34 -21.08 -7.78
C ALA A 24 -17.41 -20.28 -6.99
N GLY A 25 -17.60 -18.99 -7.31
CA GLY A 25 -18.65 -18.15 -6.74
C GLY A 25 -18.21 -17.27 -5.57
N VAL A 26 -16.91 -17.24 -5.21
CA VAL A 26 -16.41 -16.30 -4.21
C VAL A 26 -16.50 -14.88 -4.76
N LYS A 27 -17.27 -14.03 -4.08
CA LYS A 27 -17.42 -12.62 -4.46
C LYS A 27 -16.29 -11.76 -3.89
N PRO A 28 -15.90 -10.66 -4.56
CA PRO A 28 -15.04 -9.65 -3.97
C PRO A 28 -15.60 -9.17 -2.62
N GLY A 29 -14.78 -9.23 -1.57
CA GLY A 29 -15.19 -8.97 -0.19
C GLY A 29 -14.22 -9.59 0.81
N VAL A 30 -14.66 -9.74 2.06
CA VAL A 30 -13.81 -10.19 3.20
C VAL A 30 -13.06 -11.48 2.89
N VAL A 31 -13.76 -12.52 2.43
CA VAL A 31 -13.16 -13.83 2.13
C VAL A 31 -12.16 -13.71 0.98
N ALA A 32 -12.51 -12.99 -0.09
CA ALA A 32 -11.63 -12.78 -1.23
C ALA A 32 -10.35 -12.01 -0.83
N ARG A 33 -10.42 -11.02 0.07
CA ARG A 33 -9.22 -10.31 0.57
C ARG A 33 -8.27 -11.24 1.34
N HIS A 34 -8.80 -12.12 2.18
CA HIS A 34 -7.99 -13.11 2.89
C HIS A 34 -7.37 -14.13 1.94
N ALA A 35 -8.16 -14.66 1.00
CA ALA A 35 -7.67 -15.59 0.00
C ALA A 35 -6.59 -14.95 -0.89
N ALA A 36 -6.79 -13.70 -1.31
CA ALA A 36 -5.82 -12.96 -2.11
C ALA A 36 -4.47 -12.83 -1.38
N ARG A 37 -4.49 -12.50 -0.09
CA ARG A 37 -3.27 -12.42 0.75
C ARG A 37 -2.55 -13.77 0.84
N ALA A 38 -3.30 -14.87 0.97
CA ALA A 38 -2.71 -16.21 1.00
C ALA A 38 -2.08 -16.61 -0.35
N VAL A 39 -2.78 -16.35 -1.46
CA VAL A 39 -2.27 -16.61 -2.83
C VAL A 39 -1.03 -15.78 -3.12
N GLU A 40 -1.02 -14.51 -2.71
CA GLU A 40 0.13 -13.63 -2.83
C GLU A 40 1.33 -14.15 -2.02
N THR A 41 1.10 -14.57 -0.78
CA THR A 41 2.16 -15.14 0.07
C THR A 41 2.80 -16.35 -0.60
N LEU A 42 1.98 -17.28 -1.12
CA LEU A 42 2.49 -18.45 -1.84
C LEU A 42 3.29 -18.08 -3.09
N THR A 43 2.79 -17.10 -3.85
CA THR A 43 3.46 -16.61 -5.06
C THR A 43 4.82 -16.01 -4.73
N LEU A 44 4.90 -15.14 -3.71
CA LEU A 44 6.14 -14.51 -3.28
C LEU A 44 7.13 -15.54 -2.73
N THR A 45 6.70 -16.49 -1.91
CA THR A 45 7.58 -17.55 -1.40
C THR A 45 8.22 -18.35 -2.52
N ARG A 46 7.48 -18.67 -3.58
CA ARG A 46 8.04 -19.36 -4.76
C ARG A 46 9.06 -18.49 -5.51
N GLN A 47 8.79 -17.18 -5.60
CA GLN A 47 9.69 -16.26 -6.29
C GLN A 47 10.98 -16.01 -5.49
N ILE A 48 10.93 -16.05 -4.15
CA ILE A 48 12.12 -15.93 -3.30
C ILE A 48 13.16 -17.01 -3.63
N TYR A 49 12.75 -18.26 -3.83
CA TYR A 49 13.69 -19.32 -4.21
C TYR A 49 14.39 -19.03 -5.55
N ARG A 50 13.65 -18.54 -6.55
CA ARG A 50 14.23 -18.15 -7.84
C ARG A 50 15.24 -17.01 -7.70
N TRP A 51 14.91 -16.00 -6.90
CA TRP A 51 15.84 -14.89 -6.64
C TRP A 51 17.11 -15.35 -5.90
N LEU A 52 17.00 -16.36 -5.03
CA LEU A 52 18.18 -16.95 -4.38
C LEU A 52 19.05 -17.72 -5.38
N ASP A 53 18.44 -18.44 -6.32
CA ASP A 53 19.17 -19.11 -7.40
C ASP A 53 19.88 -18.07 -8.29
N GLU A 54 19.17 -17.03 -8.75
CA GLU A 54 19.74 -15.91 -9.53
C GLU A 54 20.89 -15.22 -8.79
N LEU A 55 20.74 -15.00 -7.48
CA LEU A 55 21.80 -14.43 -6.65
C LEU A 55 23.03 -15.35 -6.59
N THR A 56 22.81 -16.66 -6.45
CA THR A 56 23.88 -17.66 -6.40
C THR A 56 24.67 -17.69 -7.71
N GLU A 57 23.97 -17.63 -8.85
CA GLU A 57 24.59 -17.56 -10.18
C GLU A 57 25.42 -16.29 -10.36
N LEU A 58 24.90 -15.12 -9.95
CA LEU A 58 25.63 -13.86 -10.00
C LEU A 58 26.92 -13.92 -9.17
N VAL A 59 26.85 -14.48 -7.96
CA VAL A 59 28.03 -14.63 -7.08
C VAL A 59 29.04 -15.62 -7.69
N ALA A 60 28.59 -16.75 -8.22
CA ALA A 60 29.47 -17.73 -8.88
C ALA A 60 30.17 -17.15 -10.11
N ALA A 61 29.52 -16.24 -10.83
CA ALA A 61 30.10 -15.50 -11.96
C ALA A 61 30.99 -14.31 -11.52
N GLY A 62 31.25 -14.14 -10.22
CA GLY A 62 32.06 -13.03 -9.68
C GLY A 62 31.38 -11.66 -9.73
N ARG A 63 30.07 -11.59 -10.01
CA ARG A 63 29.30 -10.34 -10.13
C ARG A 63 28.76 -9.88 -8.78
N CYS A 64 29.67 -9.53 -7.87
CA CYS A 64 29.34 -9.21 -6.47
C CYS A 64 29.21 -7.70 -6.16
N LYS A 65 28.99 -6.83 -7.17
CA LYS A 65 28.79 -5.39 -6.93
C LYS A 65 27.42 -5.15 -6.26
N ILE A 66 27.44 -4.78 -4.99
CA ILE A 66 26.23 -4.52 -4.17
C ILE A 66 25.92 -3.03 -3.96
N HIS A 67 26.82 -2.16 -4.39
CA HIS A 67 26.70 -0.71 -4.18
C HIS A 67 27.16 0.04 -5.42
N ASP A 68 26.34 1.00 -5.86
CA ASP A 68 26.68 1.87 -6.98
C ASP A 68 27.00 3.28 -6.49
N THR A 69 28.25 3.70 -6.71
CA THR A 69 28.78 5.00 -6.29
C THR A 69 28.86 6.01 -7.43
N ALA A 70 28.42 5.64 -8.65
CA ALA A 70 28.53 6.49 -9.84
C ALA A 70 27.79 7.85 -9.70
N SER A 71 26.79 7.93 -8.82
CA SER A 71 26.01 9.15 -8.57
C SER A 71 25.72 9.33 -7.08
N TRP A 72 26.77 9.19 -6.27
CA TRP A 72 26.69 9.27 -4.80
C TRP A 72 26.39 10.69 -4.29
N GLU A 73 26.89 11.71 -4.98
CA GLU A 73 26.69 13.11 -4.58
C GLU A 73 25.24 13.57 -4.79
N VAL A 74 24.67 14.19 -3.76
CA VAL A 74 23.30 14.71 -3.80
C VAL A 74 23.24 15.89 -4.77
N PRO A 75 22.34 15.87 -5.77
CA PRO A 75 22.20 16.97 -6.72
C PRO A 75 21.74 18.26 -6.03
N ALA A 76 22.15 19.42 -6.56
CA ALA A 76 21.72 20.71 -6.02
C ALA A 76 20.19 20.89 -6.08
N GLU A 77 19.56 20.45 -7.17
CA GLU A 77 18.10 20.41 -7.34
C GLU A 77 17.69 19.13 -8.06
N ALA A 78 16.65 18.44 -7.57
CA ALA A 78 16.10 17.24 -8.21
C ALA A 78 14.69 16.91 -7.73
N LYS A 79 13.98 16.04 -8.47
CA LYS A 79 12.72 15.42 -8.06
C LYS A 79 12.80 13.91 -8.30
N GLY A 80 12.18 13.13 -7.42
CA GLY A 80 12.19 11.68 -7.51
C GLY A 80 10.86 11.07 -7.06
N VAL A 81 10.57 9.90 -7.59
CA VAL A 81 9.41 9.08 -7.20
C VAL A 81 9.86 7.64 -6.97
N GLY A 82 9.52 7.08 -5.82
CA GLY A 82 9.69 5.67 -5.50
C GLY A 82 8.33 5.01 -5.36
N LEU A 83 8.01 4.06 -6.23
CA LEU A 83 6.75 3.31 -6.21
C LEU A 83 7.02 1.85 -5.90
N THR A 84 6.20 1.25 -5.05
CA THR A 84 6.26 -0.18 -4.75
C THR A 84 4.89 -0.71 -4.33
N GLU A 85 4.74 -2.03 -4.35
CA GLU A 85 3.59 -2.72 -3.79
C GLU A 85 3.95 -3.22 -2.39
N ALA A 86 3.60 -2.43 -1.38
CA ALA A 86 3.68 -2.86 0.01
C ALA A 86 2.66 -3.99 0.27
N PRO A 87 2.81 -4.76 1.37
CA PRO A 87 1.86 -5.85 1.68
C PRO A 87 0.39 -5.42 1.66
N ARG A 88 0.11 -4.16 2.02
CA ARG A 88 -1.24 -3.58 2.11
C ARG A 88 -1.71 -2.88 0.83
N GLY A 89 -0.86 -2.72 -0.18
CA GLY A 89 -1.22 -2.09 -1.46
C GLY A 89 -0.15 -1.17 -2.04
N ALA A 90 -0.58 -0.33 -2.97
CA ALA A 90 0.25 0.67 -3.63
C ALA A 90 0.83 1.68 -2.61
N LEU A 91 2.15 1.83 -2.63
CA LEU A 91 2.92 2.78 -1.84
C LEU A 91 3.72 3.68 -2.79
N GLY A 92 3.61 4.98 -2.60
CA GLY A 92 4.43 5.95 -3.32
C GLY A 92 5.10 6.94 -2.38
N HIS A 93 6.36 7.23 -2.69
CA HIS A 93 7.17 8.27 -2.07
C HIS A 93 7.53 9.30 -3.15
N TRP A 94 7.28 10.58 -2.88
CA TRP A 94 7.63 11.70 -3.75
C TRP A 94 8.58 12.62 -2.99
N ILE A 95 9.71 12.95 -3.60
CA ILE A 95 10.75 13.79 -3.00
C ILE A 95 11.12 14.94 -3.94
N SER A 96 11.31 16.14 -3.39
CA SER A 96 12.06 17.22 -4.04
C SER A 96 13.29 17.59 -3.22
N ILE A 97 14.39 17.86 -3.92
CA ILE A 97 15.69 18.24 -3.36
C ILE A 97 16.00 19.65 -3.84
N LYS A 98 16.47 20.50 -2.93
CA LYS A 98 16.97 21.85 -3.21
C LYS A 98 18.09 22.22 -2.25
N GLY A 99 19.17 22.80 -2.77
CA GLY A 99 20.38 23.09 -1.99
C GLY A 99 20.96 21.85 -1.35
N GLN A 100 20.91 20.71 -2.05
CA GLN A 100 21.36 19.38 -1.58
C GLN A 100 20.64 18.89 -0.31
N LYS A 101 19.46 19.44 0.00
CA LYS A 101 18.60 19.04 1.12
C LYS A 101 17.23 18.65 0.61
N ILE A 102 16.51 17.85 1.39
CA ILE A 102 15.11 17.55 1.12
C ILE A 102 14.30 18.83 1.31
N GLU A 103 13.73 19.34 0.22
CA GLU A 103 12.83 20.48 0.23
C GLU A 103 11.40 20.04 0.58
N ASN A 104 10.95 18.92 0.00
CA ASN A 104 9.66 18.31 0.30
C ASN A 104 9.75 16.79 0.22
N TYR A 105 8.99 16.11 1.08
CA TYR A 105 8.83 14.66 1.06
C TYR A 105 7.37 14.31 1.35
N GLN A 106 6.72 13.64 0.42
CA GLN A 106 5.31 13.26 0.51
C GLN A 106 5.16 11.76 0.29
N LEU A 107 4.29 11.15 1.08
CA LEU A 107 3.96 9.74 0.98
C LEU A 107 2.48 9.60 0.71
N VAL A 108 2.12 8.72 -0.22
CA VAL A 108 0.76 8.21 -0.35
C VAL A 108 0.83 6.72 -0.11
N VAL A 109 0.39 6.29 1.07
CA VAL A 109 0.54 4.91 1.53
C VAL A 109 -0.74 4.10 1.31
N PRO A 110 -0.68 2.76 1.36
CA PRO A 110 -1.84 1.92 1.06
C PRO A 110 -3.05 2.19 1.95
N SER A 111 -2.81 2.39 3.25
CA SER A 111 -3.88 2.64 4.20
C SER A 111 -4.53 4.02 4.01
N THR A 112 -3.84 5.00 3.41
CA THR A 112 -4.44 6.28 3.01
C THR A 112 -5.53 6.08 1.95
N TRP A 113 -5.29 5.19 0.97
CA TRP A 113 -6.30 4.84 -0.03
C TRP A 113 -7.51 4.12 0.58
N ASN A 114 -7.25 3.12 1.42
CA ASN A 114 -8.29 2.22 1.94
C ASN A 114 -9.11 2.81 3.09
N LEU A 115 -8.47 3.60 3.97
CA LEU A 115 -9.07 4.21 5.16
C LEU A 115 -9.33 5.71 4.99
N GLY A 116 -9.07 6.26 3.81
CA GLY A 116 -9.33 7.66 3.53
C GLY A 116 -10.79 8.02 3.80
N PRO A 117 -11.07 9.20 4.38
CA PRO A 117 -12.43 9.67 4.59
C PRO A 117 -13.09 9.98 3.25
N ARG A 118 -14.33 10.46 3.31
CA ARG A 118 -15.01 10.98 2.12
C ARG A 118 -14.24 12.12 1.48
N ASP A 119 -14.24 12.16 0.16
CA ASP A 119 -13.69 13.28 -0.60
C ASP A 119 -14.63 14.50 -0.61
N ASP A 120 -14.20 15.57 -1.27
CA ASP A 120 -14.94 16.82 -1.46
C ASP A 120 -16.29 16.65 -2.17
N ARG A 121 -16.48 15.53 -2.87
CA ARG A 121 -17.72 15.12 -3.53
C ARG A 121 -18.54 14.15 -2.69
N GLY A 122 -18.12 13.86 -1.46
CA GLY A 122 -18.82 12.98 -0.54
C GLY A 122 -18.69 11.48 -0.88
N VAL A 123 -17.75 11.09 -1.76
CA VAL A 123 -17.55 9.70 -2.16
C VAL A 123 -16.88 8.93 -1.02
N ARG A 124 -17.49 7.81 -0.62
CA ARG A 124 -16.95 6.93 0.44
C ARG A 124 -15.62 6.30 0.05
N GLY A 125 -14.73 6.16 1.04
CA GLY A 125 -13.53 5.34 0.92
C GLY A 125 -13.85 3.84 0.86
N PRO A 126 -12.88 2.98 0.48
CA PRO A 126 -13.11 1.54 0.35
C PRO A 126 -13.62 0.85 1.61
N VAL A 127 -13.10 1.21 2.79
CA VAL A 127 -13.57 0.64 4.06
C VAL A 127 -14.97 1.13 4.42
N GLU A 128 -15.27 2.43 4.23
CA GLU A 128 -16.62 2.95 4.44
C GLU A 128 -17.65 2.25 3.54
N GLU A 129 -17.32 2.09 2.25
CA GLU A 129 -18.20 1.44 1.28
C GLU A 129 -18.38 -0.05 1.59
N ALA A 130 -17.32 -0.75 2.00
CA ALA A 130 -17.40 -2.16 2.37
C ALA A 130 -18.26 -2.45 3.61
N LEU A 131 -18.54 -1.43 4.44
CA LEU A 131 -19.40 -1.54 5.62
C LEU A 131 -20.89 -1.36 5.30
N ILE A 132 -21.23 -0.83 4.12
CA ILE A 132 -22.62 -0.61 3.73
C ILE A 132 -23.34 -1.96 3.61
N GLY A 133 -24.48 -2.09 4.29
CA GLY A 133 -25.26 -3.33 4.33
C GLY A 133 -24.68 -4.44 5.22
N CYS A 134 -23.63 -4.17 6.01
CA CYS A 134 -23.09 -5.12 6.97
C CYS A 134 -24.14 -5.49 8.05
N PRO A 135 -24.48 -6.77 8.25
CA PRO A 135 -25.40 -7.17 9.30
C PRO A 135 -24.74 -7.06 10.67
N VAL A 136 -25.40 -6.39 11.62
CA VAL A 136 -24.92 -6.22 13.00
C VAL A 136 -25.97 -6.78 13.98
N PRO A 137 -25.98 -8.10 14.23
CA PRO A 137 -27.00 -8.73 15.08
C PRO A 137 -26.85 -8.38 16.57
N ASP A 138 -25.63 -8.07 17.04
CA ASP A 138 -25.37 -7.55 18.38
C ASP A 138 -24.52 -6.29 18.29
N VAL A 139 -25.12 -5.15 18.62
CA VAL A 139 -24.45 -3.84 18.59
C VAL A 139 -23.37 -3.74 19.68
N ARG A 140 -23.50 -4.48 20.78
CA ARG A 140 -22.49 -4.51 21.85
C ARG A 140 -21.27 -5.33 21.46
N ASN A 141 -21.39 -6.17 20.41
CA ASN A 141 -20.31 -6.97 19.87
C ASN A 141 -20.38 -7.01 18.32
N PRO A 142 -19.99 -5.92 17.64
CA PRO A 142 -20.17 -5.76 16.18
C PRO A 142 -19.11 -6.55 15.39
N LEU A 143 -19.08 -7.87 15.55
CA LEU A 143 -18.05 -8.75 14.99
C LEU A 143 -17.91 -8.63 13.47
N ASN A 144 -19.02 -8.47 12.75
CA ASN A 144 -19.00 -8.40 11.29
C ASN A 144 -18.33 -7.11 10.79
N VAL A 145 -18.54 -5.98 11.47
CA VAL A 145 -17.84 -4.71 11.19
C VAL A 145 -16.34 -4.93 11.34
N VAL A 146 -15.93 -5.55 12.44
CA VAL A 146 -14.52 -5.81 12.73
C VAL A 146 -13.89 -6.78 11.72
N ARG A 147 -14.62 -7.82 11.28
CA ARG A 147 -14.17 -8.73 10.22
C ARG A 147 -13.92 -8.00 8.91
N ILE A 148 -14.82 -7.08 8.53
CA ILE A 148 -14.67 -6.29 7.32
C ILE A 148 -13.44 -5.41 7.42
N VAL A 149 -13.32 -4.59 8.47
CA VAL A 149 -12.19 -3.67 8.63
C VAL A 149 -10.86 -4.43 8.68
N ARG A 150 -10.78 -5.51 9.46
CA ARG A 150 -9.55 -6.33 9.56
C ARG A 150 -9.18 -7.04 8.25
N SER A 151 -10.13 -7.28 7.36
CA SER A 151 -9.83 -7.89 6.05
C SER A 151 -8.91 -7.01 5.19
N PHE A 152 -8.92 -5.69 5.40
CA PHE A 152 -8.01 -4.73 4.77
C PHE A 152 -6.63 -4.66 5.42
N ASP A 153 -6.40 -5.31 6.57
CA ASP A 153 -5.15 -5.26 7.34
C ASP A 153 -4.70 -3.80 7.64
N PRO A 154 -5.53 -3.03 8.38
CA PRO A 154 -5.31 -1.61 8.59
C PRO A 154 -4.02 -1.38 9.39
N CYS A 155 -3.10 -0.61 8.82
CA CYS A 155 -1.92 -0.08 9.51
C CYS A 155 -2.15 1.40 9.78
N ILE A 156 -2.59 1.75 11.00
CA ILE A 156 -2.92 3.15 11.35
C ILE A 156 -1.66 4.02 11.39
N SER A 157 -0.53 3.49 11.87
CA SER A 157 0.76 4.20 11.81
C SER A 157 1.24 4.48 10.38
N CYS A 158 0.81 3.64 9.43
CA CYS A 158 1.03 3.92 8.02
C CYS A 158 0.07 5.02 7.54
N ALA A 159 -1.20 4.99 7.92
CA ALA A 159 -2.22 5.94 7.44
C ALA A 159 -2.03 7.39 7.95
N VAL A 160 -1.53 7.56 9.18
CA VAL A 160 -1.26 8.87 9.77
C VAL A 160 0.22 8.99 10.14
N HIS A 161 0.94 9.80 9.37
CA HIS A 161 2.35 10.12 9.64
C HIS A 161 2.49 11.39 10.48
N ILE A 162 1.80 11.47 11.61
CA ILE A 162 1.85 12.63 12.50
C ILE A 162 2.24 12.14 13.90
N ILE A 163 3.50 12.37 14.26
CA ILE A 163 3.97 12.26 15.65
C ILE A 163 4.63 13.60 15.98
N GLU A 164 3.98 14.40 16.83
CA GLU A 164 4.63 15.51 17.55
C GLU A 164 4.94 15.00 18.97
N PRO A 165 6.19 14.63 19.27
CA PRO A 165 6.53 13.89 20.49
C PRO A 165 6.38 14.71 21.79
N ASP A 166 6.36 16.03 21.72
CA ASP A 166 6.42 16.89 22.92
C ASP A 166 5.08 17.51 23.34
N SER A 167 4.11 17.67 22.43
CA SER A 167 2.98 18.61 22.65
C SER A 167 1.60 17.96 22.77
N ASN A 168 1.44 16.71 22.31
CA ASN A 168 0.15 16.02 22.20
C ASN A 168 -0.93 16.79 21.39
N ARG A 169 -0.53 17.71 20.50
CA ARG A 169 -1.45 18.50 19.65
C ARG A 169 -1.76 17.78 18.34
N ILE A 170 -3.00 17.93 17.87
CA ILE A 170 -3.41 17.51 16.53
C ILE A 170 -3.01 18.64 15.57
N LEU A 171 -2.04 18.38 14.70
CA LEU A 171 -1.64 19.31 13.64
C LEU A 171 -2.47 19.04 12.38
N GLU A 172 -3.22 20.03 11.93
CA GLU A 172 -3.97 19.98 10.67
C GLU A 172 -3.08 20.44 9.50
N PHE A 173 -2.88 19.57 8.52
CA PHE A 173 -2.12 19.90 7.31
C PHE A 173 -3.07 19.91 6.10
N ARG A 174 -3.15 21.04 5.39
CA ARG A 174 -3.74 21.07 4.04
C ARG A 174 -2.69 20.55 3.05
N ILE A 175 -2.94 19.38 2.46
CA ILE A 175 -2.15 18.90 1.33
C ILE A 175 -2.56 19.73 0.11
N GLY A 176 -1.72 20.70 -0.25
CA GLY A 176 -1.89 21.46 -1.49
C GLY A 176 -1.64 20.58 -2.70
N VAL A 177 -2.55 20.59 -3.66
CA VAL A 177 -2.34 19.99 -4.98
C VAL A 177 -1.25 20.80 -5.69
N VAL A 178 -0.04 20.25 -5.82
CA VAL A 178 1.00 20.80 -6.72
C VAL A 178 0.70 20.33 -8.14
N LEU A 179 -0.42 20.81 -8.69
CA LEU A 179 -0.74 20.76 -10.11
C LEU A 179 -1.05 22.18 -10.57
N ASN A 180 -0.09 23.07 -10.44
CA ASN A 180 -0.03 24.30 -11.22
C ASN A 180 1.44 24.47 -11.61
N ASN A 181 1.72 24.30 -12.90
CA ASN A 181 3.01 24.40 -13.63
C ASN A 181 3.55 23.08 -14.20
N LEU A 182 2.68 22.33 -14.89
CA LEU A 182 3.06 21.68 -16.15
C LEU A 182 2.47 22.52 -17.28
#